data_AF-M7ZK72-F1
#
_entry.id   AF-M7ZK72-F1
#
_cell.length_a   1.000
_cell.length_b   1.000
_cell.length_c   1.000
_cell.angle_alpha   90.00
_cell.angle_beta   90.00
_cell.angle_gamma   90.00
#
_symmetry.space_group_name_H-M   'P 1'
#
loop_
_entity.id
_entity.type
_entity.pdbx_description
1 polymer ?
#
loop_
_entity_poly.entity_id
_entity_poly.type
_entity_poly.pdbx_seq_one_letter_code
_entity_poly.pdbx_strand_id
1 'polypeptide(L)'
;MVELLPFLANHSSPFMVELNPILSFQQKKNISLDYYLFQLMSRPISDGHSKYDNYFDASIDALVTALTKAGFGDMDIVVGKAGWPTDGAVNATSAIAQSFMTGLVNHLARKSGTPLRPKFAPTETYLYSLLDEDQHSIASGSYDRHYGIFTFDGQAKYHVNLGQGPTALKNALDVDYLPSKCPLQGRKEQELGLSAELRLLTRNCKPKKHSCDLAV
;
A
#
# COMPACT_ATOMS: atom_id res chain seq x y z
N MET A 1 -16.77 0.97 -19.84
CA MET A 1 -16.45 0.07 -18.70
C MET A 1 -17.45 -1.08 -18.59
N VAL A 2 -18.77 -0.86 -18.74
CA VAL A 2 -19.78 -1.95 -18.69
C VAL A 2 -19.55 -3.04 -19.74
N GLU A 3 -19.02 -2.70 -20.92
CA GLU A 3 -18.69 -3.65 -22.00
C GLU A 3 -17.67 -4.73 -21.62
N LEU A 4 -16.82 -4.48 -20.60
CA LEU A 4 -15.87 -5.47 -20.10
C LEU A 4 -16.56 -6.57 -19.27
N LEU A 5 -17.67 -6.25 -18.61
CA LEU A 5 -18.33 -7.17 -17.68
C LEU A 5 -18.89 -8.43 -18.38
N PRO A 6 -19.57 -8.34 -19.55
CA PRO A 6 -19.95 -9.53 -20.32
C PRO A 6 -18.75 -10.39 -20.70
N PHE A 7 -17.61 -9.79 -21.07
CA PHE A 7 -16.41 -10.53 -21.42
C PHE A 7 -15.87 -11.31 -20.22
N LEU A 8 -15.76 -10.68 -19.05
CA LEU A 8 -15.32 -11.36 -17.83
C LEU A 8 -16.27 -12.49 -17.43
N ALA A 9 -17.58 -12.24 -17.47
CA ALA A 9 -18.60 -13.24 -17.15
C ALA A 9 -18.56 -14.46 -18.07
N ASN A 10 -18.42 -14.23 -19.39
CA ASN A 10 -18.35 -15.32 -20.39
C ASN A 10 -17.11 -16.21 -20.24
N HIS A 11 -16.04 -15.71 -19.62
CA HIS A 11 -14.81 -16.46 -19.39
C HIS A 11 -14.63 -16.87 -17.92
N SER A 12 -15.68 -16.72 -17.09
CA SER A 12 -15.62 -17.00 -15.65
C SER A 12 -14.45 -16.28 -14.94
N SER A 13 -14.12 -15.08 -15.39
CA SER A 13 -13.05 -14.25 -14.81
C SER A 13 -13.61 -13.36 -13.70
N PRO A 14 -12.90 -13.22 -12.57
CA PRO A 14 -13.30 -12.29 -11.53
C PRO A 14 -13.10 -10.83 -11.97
N PHE A 15 -13.76 -9.92 -11.26
CA PHE A 15 -13.48 -8.49 -11.32
C PHE A 15 -12.41 -8.13 -10.29
N MET A 16 -11.28 -7.57 -10.75
CA MET A 16 -10.19 -7.14 -9.88
C MET A 16 -10.37 -5.68 -9.46
N VAL A 17 -10.26 -5.40 -8.15
CA VAL A 17 -10.38 -4.06 -7.59
C VAL A 17 -9.17 -3.72 -6.72
N GLU A 18 -8.71 -2.48 -6.81
CA GLU A 18 -7.67 -1.95 -5.94
C GLU A 18 -8.28 -1.07 -4.86
N LEU A 19 -7.90 -1.29 -3.60
CA LEU A 19 -8.37 -0.50 -2.46
C LEU A 19 -7.27 0.45 -1.99
N ASN A 20 -7.62 1.73 -1.85
CA ASN A 20 -6.70 2.76 -1.34
C ASN A 20 -7.26 3.43 -0.07
N PRO A 21 -7.09 2.78 1.10
CA PRO A 21 -7.70 3.24 2.34
C PRO A 21 -7.10 4.56 2.86
N ILE A 22 -5.79 4.80 2.71
CA ILE A 22 -5.18 6.06 3.16
C ILE A 22 -5.68 7.26 2.34
N LEU A 23 -5.85 7.10 1.03
CA LEU A 23 -6.43 8.16 0.19
C LEU A 23 -7.86 8.49 0.63
N SER A 24 -8.69 7.46 0.86
CA SER A 24 -10.05 7.65 1.40
C SER A 24 -10.03 8.34 2.77
N PHE A 25 -9.11 7.95 3.66
CA PHE A 25 -8.96 8.55 4.99
C PHE A 25 -8.57 10.03 4.91
N GLN A 26 -7.62 10.39 4.05
CA GLN A 26 -7.19 11.77 3.85
C GLN A 26 -8.29 12.66 3.26
N GLN A 27 -9.13 12.10 2.37
CA GLN A 27 -10.25 12.82 1.76
C GLN A 27 -11.46 12.96 2.69
N LYS A 28 -11.67 12.00 3.60
CA LYS A 28 -12.84 11.96 4.50
C LYS A 28 -12.47 12.33 5.94
N LYS A 29 -12.65 13.60 6.30
CA LYS A 29 -12.28 14.15 7.61
C LYS A 29 -13.07 13.62 8.83
N ASN A 30 -14.22 12.98 8.62
CA ASN A 30 -15.15 12.63 9.71
C ASN A 30 -15.21 11.13 10.04
N ILE A 31 -14.31 10.32 9.47
CA ILE A 31 -14.25 8.88 9.73
C ILE A 31 -13.05 8.60 10.62
N SER A 32 -13.26 7.87 11.73
CA SER A 32 -12.17 7.50 12.64
C SER A 32 -11.13 6.64 11.91
N LEU A 33 -9.86 6.78 12.29
CA LEU A 33 -8.80 5.90 11.84
C LEU A 33 -9.11 4.42 12.18
N ASP A 34 -9.74 4.18 13.34
CA ASP A 34 -10.16 2.85 13.81
C ASP A 34 -11.01 2.07 12.80
N TYR A 35 -11.82 2.77 12.00
CA TYR A 35 -12.66 2.20 10.94
C TYR A 35 -11.82 1.61 9.79
N TYR A 36 -10.65 2.19 9.53
CA TYR A 36 -9.73 1.67 8.52
C TYR A 36 -8.85 0.55 9.09
N LEU A 37 -8.55 0.57 10.38
CA LEU A 37 -7.65 -0.36 11.05
C LEU A 37 -8.33 -1.63 11.61
N PHE A 38 -9.61 -1.87 11.27
CA PHE A 38 -10.40 -3.01 11.75
C PHE A 38 -10.48 -3.11 13.30
N GLN A 39 -10.49 -1.97 13.98
CA GLN A 39 -10.52 -1.91 15.44
C GLN A 39 -11.95 -2.04 15.98
N LEU A 40 -12.12 -2.72 17.12
CA LEU A 40 -13.43 -2.97 17.73
C LEU A 40 -14.19 -1.68 18.13
N MET A 41 -13.45 -0.60 18.41
CA MET A 41 -14.02 0.69 18.80
C MET A 41 -14.37 1.58 17.59
N SER A 42 -14.27 1.06 16.36
CA SER A 42 -14.69 1.77 15.16
C SER A 42 -16.17 2.15 15.23
N ARG A 43 -16.51 3.37 14.79
CA ARG A 43 -17.91 3.76 14.60
C ARG A 43 -18.39 3.23 13.25
N PRO A 44 -19.38 2.32 13.21
CA PRO A 44 -19.82 1.74 11.95
C PRO A 44 -20.51 2.78 11.07
N ILE A 45 -20.33 2.67 9.76
CA ILE A 45 -21.06 3.48 8.77
C ILE A 45 -22.30 2.71 8.36
N SER A 46 -23.47 3.36 8.44
CA SER A 46 -24.75 2.77 8.01
C SER A 46 -25.09 3.23 6.60
N ASP A 47 -25.49 2.28 5.74
CA ASP A 47 -26.01 2.52 4.40
C ASP A 47 -27.31 1.71 4.24
N GLY A 48 -28.44 2.38 4.42
CA GLY A 48 -29.76 1.75 4.47
C GLY A 48 -29.84 0.70 5.60
N HIS A 49 -30.03 -0.57 5.22
CA HIS A 49 -30.10 -1.69 6.16
C HIS A 49 -28.72 -2.31 6.46
N SER A 50 -27.69 -1.96 5.69
CA SER A 50 -26.34 -2.46 5.88
C SER A 50 -25.56 -1.60 6.86
N LYS A 51 -24.75 -2.24 7.70
CA LYS A 51 -23.81 -1.59 8.60
C LYS A 51 -22.42 -2.14 8.32
N TYR A 52 -21.47 -1.24 8.15
CA TYR A 52 -20.09 -1.56 7.88
C TYR A 52 -19.24 -1.13 9.06
N ASP A 53 -18.55 -2.09 9.68
CA ASP A 53 -17.62 -1.81 10.78
C ASP A 53 -16.23 -1.39 10.27
N ASN A 54 -15.93 -1.67 9.00
CA ASN A 54 -14.65 -1.35 8.40
C ASN A 54 -14.78 -0.87 6.95
N TYR A 55 -13.74 -0.16 6.49
CA TYR A 55 -13.66 0.38 5.13
C TYR A 55 -13.60 -0.69 4.04
N PHE A 56 -12.98 -1.84 4.32
CA PHE A 56 -12.79 -2.90 3.34
C PHE A 56 -14.13 -3.46 2.87
N ASP A 57 -15.00 -3.85 3.80
CA ASP A 57 -16.34 -4.37 3.50
C ASP A 57 -17.20 -3.34 2.77
N ALA A 58 -17.18 -2.08 3.22
CA ALA A 58 -17.93 -1.02 2.57
C ALA A 58 -17.48 -0.76 1.13
N SER A 59 -16.18 -0.89 0.85
CA SER A 59 -15.63 -0.68 -0.50
C SER A 59 -15.98 -1.82 -1.44
N ILE A 60 -15.93 -3.06 -0.94
CA ILE A 60 -16.36 -4.24 -1.71
C ILE A 60 -17.86 -4.16 -2.00
N ASP A 61 -18.69 -3.82 -1.02
CA ASP A 61 -20.14 -3.77 -1.23
C ASP A 61 -20.60 -2.59 -2.09
N ALA A 62 -19.82 -1.50 -2.14
CA ALA A 62 -20.01 -0.46 -3.14
C ALA A 62 -19.80 -1.00 -4.56
N LEU A 63 -18.77 -1.83 -4.77
CA LEU A 63 -18.53 -2.51 -6.05
C LEU A 63 -19.63 -3.55 -6.35
N VAL A 64 -20.02 -4.37 -5.37
CA VAL A 64 -21.13 -5.33 -5.52
C VAL A 64 -22.40 -4.61 -5.96
N THR A 65 -22.73 -3.48 -5.33
CA THR A 65 -23.90 -2.68 -5.71
C THR A 65 -23.81 -2.19 -7.16
N ALA A 66 -22.64 -1.74 -7.59
CA ALA A 66 -22.42 -1.31 -8.98
C ALA A 66 -22.55 -2.47 -9.98
N LEU A 67 -21.95 -3.63 -9.67
CA LEU A 67 -22.04 -4.84 -10.50
C LEU A 67 -23.47 -5.36 -10.60
N THR A 68 -24.22 -5.38 -9.48
CA THR A 68 -25.63 -5.76 -9.45
C THR A 68 -26.47 -4.85 -10.33
N LYS A 69 -26.26 -3.53 -10.27
CA LYS A 69 -26.97 -2.57 -11.16
C LYS A 69 -26.62 -2.78 -12.64
N ALA A 70 -25.42 -3.30 -12.94
CA ALA A 70 -25.00 -3.64 -14.29
C ALA A 70 -25.44 -5.05 -14.74
N GLY A 71 -26.13 -5.83 -13.89
CA GLY A 71 -26.59 -7.20 -14.21
C GLY A 71 -25.60 -8.31 -13.89
N PHE A 72 -24.51 -8.01 -13.19
CA PHE A 72 -23.42 -8.95 -12.84
C PHE A 72 -23.28 -9.12 -11.33
N GLY A 73 -24.41 -9.17 -10.62
CA GLY A 73 -24.45 -9.22 -9.15
C GLY A 73 -23.78 -10.44 -8.51
N ASP A 74 -23.55 -11.50 -9.27
CA ASP A 74 -22.88 -12.74 -8.83
C ASP A 74 -21.41 -12.83 -9.28
N MET A 75 -20.88 -11.79 -9.94
CA MET A 75 -19.49 -11.80 -10.41
C MET A 75 -18.51 -11.85 -9.24
N ASP A 76 -17.55 -12.79 -9.31
CA ASP A 76 -16.48 -12.94 -8.33
C ASP A 76 -15.60 -11.69 -8.26
N ILE A 77 -15.06 -11.40 -7.08
CA ILE A 77 -14.24 -10.23 -6.82
C ILE A 77 -12.88 -10.67 -6.28
N VAL A 78 -11.82 -10.08 -6.86
CA VAL A 78 -10.44 -10.20 -6.37
C VAL A 78 -9.97 -8.82 -5.94
N VAL A 79 -9.37 -8.72 -4.76
CA VAL A 79 -8.75 -7.48 -4.30
C VAL A 79 -7.28 -7.49 -4.74
N GLY A 80 -6.96 -6.69 -5.75
CA GLY A 80 -5.61 -6.62 -6.32
C GLY A 80 -4.60 -5.82 -5.50
N LYS A 81 -5.10 -4.94 -4.63
CA LYS A 81 -4.25 -4.07 -3.80
C LYS A 81 -4.97 -3.78 -2.49
N ALA A 82 -4.34 -4.16 -1.38
CA ALA A 82 -4.74 -3.74 -0.04
C ALA A 82 -3.50 -3.50 0.82
N GLY A 83 -3.34 -2.28 1.33
CA GLY A 83 -2.12 -1.86 2.02
C GLY A 83 -2.30 -0.57 2.80
N TRP A 84 -1.38 -0.30 3.72
CA TRP A 84 -1.27 0.98 4.41
C TRP A 84 0.20 1.40 4.48
N PRO A 85 0.54 2.64 4.07
CA PRO A 85 1.93 3.06 4.00
C PRO A 85 2.51 3.34 5.39
N THR A 86 3.83 3.22 5.50
CA THR A 86 4.54 3.42 6.77
C THR A 86 5.16 4.80 6.94
N ASP A 87 5.16 5.63 5.89
CA ASP A 87 5.74 6.98 5.90
C ASP A 87 5.12 7.82 4.76
N GLY A 88 5.49 9.10 4.64
CA GLY A 88 5.12 10.00 3.55
C GLY A 88 3.74 10.64 3.69
N ALA A 89 3.05 10.43 4.82
CA ALA A 89 1.77 11.05 5.14
C ALA A 89 1.47 11.07 6.65
N VAL A 90 0.54 11.93 7.06
CA VAL A 90 -0.03 11.87 8.42
C VAL A 90 -0.73 10.52 8.61
N ASN A 91 -0.50 9.88 9.75
CA ASN A 91 -0.98 8.53 10.09
C ASN A 91 -0.43 7.40 9.19
N ALA A 92 0.63 7.67 8.42
CA ALA A 92 1.45 6.63 7.81
C ALA A 92 2.67 6.38 8.73
N THR A 93 2.60 5.35 9.55
CA THR A 93 3.70 4.90 10.42
C THR A 93 3.76 3.38 10.40
N SER A 94 4.93 2.79 10.68
CA SER A 94 5.06 1.32 10.77
C SER A 94 4.09 0.71 11.78
N ALA A 95 3.81 1.40 12.90
CA ALA A 95 2.86 0.93 13.91
C ALA A 95 1.41 0.88 13.37
N ILE A 96 0.99 1.92 12.65
CA ILE A 96 -0.36 1.97 12.07
C ILE A 96 -0.49 0.96 10.92
N ALA A 97 0.53 0.86 10.07
CA ALA A 97 0.56 -0.14 8.99
C ALA A 97 0.51 -1.57 9.54
N GLN A 98 1.21 -1.85 10.64
CA GLN A 98 1.14 -3.13 11.34
C GLN A 98 -0.28 -3.42 11.84
N SER A 99 -0.94 -2.44 12.47
CA SER A 99 -2.33 -2.57 12.93
C SER A 99 -3.28 -2.86 11.76
N PHE A 100 -3.14 -2.11 10.66
CA PHE A 100 -3.94 -2.32 9.45
C PHE A 100 -3.74 -3.73 8.87
N MET A 101 -2.49 -4.15 8.66
CA MET A 101 -2.16 -5.47 8.10
C MET A 101 -2.62 -6.61 8.99
N THR A 102 -2.43 -6.49 10.31
CA THR A 102 -2.94 -7.47 11.27
C THR A 102 -4.47 -7.55 11.24
N GLY A 103 -5.13 -6.39 11.21
CA GLY A 103 -6.59 -6.30 11.11
C GLY A 103 -7.14 -6.93 9.84
N LEU A 104 -6.52 -6.63 8.69
CA LEU A 104 -6.89 -7.17 7.39
C LEU A 104 -6.73 -8.69 7.34
N VAL A 105 -5.57 -9.22 7.73
CA VAL A 105 -5.33 -10.68 7.71
C VAL A 105 -6.30 -11.39 8.64
N ASN A 106 -6.54 -10.86 9.84
CA ASN A 106 -7.51 -11.44 10.78
C ASN A 106 -8.94 -11.39 10.24
N HIS A 107 -9.32 -10.31 9.56
CA HIS A 107 -10.62 -10.17 8.92
C HIS A 107 -10.80 -11.21 7.80
N LEU A 108 -9.82 -11.34 6.91
CA LEU A 108 -9.84 -12.33 5.81
C LEU A 108 -9.87 -13.78 6.35
N ALA A 109 -9.15 -14.06 7.43
CA ALA A 109 -9.13 -15.38 8.06
C ALA A 109 -10.50 -15.84 8.60
N ARG A 110 -11.39 -14.91 8.96
CA ARG A 110 -12.75 -15.22 9.45
C ARG A 110 -13.68 -15.71 8.35
N LYS A 111 -13.39 -15.39 7.08
CA LYS A 111 -14.22 -15.77 5.91
C LYS A 111 -15.72 -15.43 6.07
N SER A 112 -16.02 -14.31 6.74
CA SER A 112 -17.41 -13.88 6.99
C SER A 112 -18.11 -13.32 5.75
N GLY A 113 -17.35 -12.95 4.72
CA GLY A 113 -17.86 -12.14 3.60
C GLY A 113 -18.19 -10.72 4.04
N THR A 114 -18.96 -10.03 3.22
CA THR A 114 -19.41 -8.66 3.43
C THR A 114 -20.90 -8.61 3.78
N PRO A 115 -21.43 -7.47 4.29
CA PRO A 115 -22.86 -7.33 4.58
C PRO A 115 -23.81 -7.66 3.41
N LEU A 116 -23.51 -7.27 2.16
CA LEU A 116 -24.33 -7.59 0.98
C LEU A 116 -24.06 -8.99 0.42
N ARG A 117 -22.88 -9.56 0.67
CA ARG A 117 -22.51 -10.93 0.26
C ARG A 117 -22.04 -11.75 1.48
N PRO A 118 -22.94 -12.07 2.42
CA PRO A 118 -22.56 -12.80 3.62
C PRO A 118 -22.09 -14.20 3.25
N LYS A 119 -21.00 -14.67 3.89
CA LYS A 119 -20.29 -15.94 3.61
C LYS A 119 -19.55 -16.01 2.28
N PHE A 120 -19.58 -14.95 1.46
CA PHE A 120 -18.82 -14.84 0.22
C PHE A 120 -17.78 -13.73 0.37
N ALA A 121 -16.59 -14.12 0.84
CA ALA A 121 -15.43 -13.23 0.87
C ALA A 121 -14.82 -13.09 -0.54
N PRO A 122 -14.06 -12.01 -0.82
CA PRO A 122 -13.25 -11.94 -2.03
C PRO A 122 -12.39 -13.20 -2.18
N THR A 123 -12.34 -13.76 -3.40
CA THR A 123 -11.68 -15.03 -3.66
C THR A 123 -10.19 -14.96 -3.32
N GLU A 124 -9.56 -13.84 -3.66
CA GLU A 124 -8.17 -13.55 -3.37
C GLU A 124 -8.03 -12.08 -2.93
N THR A 125 -7.04 -11.82 -2.08
CA THR A 125 -6.64 -10.47 -1.69
C THR A 125 -5.13 -10.37 -1.69
N TYR A 126 -4.60 -9.49 -2.54
CA TYR A 126 -3.18 -9.23 -2.69
C TYR A 126 -2.76 -8.06 -1.81
N LEU A 127 -1.84 -8.34 -0.89
CA LEU A 127 -1.27 -7.34 0.01
C LEU A 127 -0.31 -6.44 -0.75
N TYR A 128 -0.40 -5.14 -0.52
CA TYR A 128 0.42 -4.15 -1.21
C TYR A 128 1.28 -3.35 -0.22
N SER A 129 2.60 -3.32 -0.38
CA SER A 129 3.46 -4.07 -1.31
C SER A 129 4.50 -4.88 -0.53
N LEU A 130 5.25 -5.72 -1.24
CA LEU A 130 6.32 -6.47 -0.60
C LEU A 130 7.46 -5.54 -0.16
N LEU A 131 7.93 -4.68 -1.06
CA LEU A 131 9.06 -3.76 -0.85
C LEU A 131 8.60 -2.30 -0.98
N ASP A 132 9.32 -1.40 -0.32
CA ASP A 132 9.25 0.02 -0.65
C ASP A 132 9.80 0.26 -2.06
N GLU A 133 9.08 1.07 -2.84
CA GLU A 133 9.35 1.30 -4.27
C GLU A 133 9.79 2.75 -4.46
N ASP A 134 11.10 3.00 -4.38
CA ASP A 134 11.70 4.35 -4.44
C ASP A 134 11.49 5.08 -5.77
N GLN A 135 11.32 4.32 -6.86
CA GLN A 135 10.99 4.83 -8.19
C GLN A 135 9.48 4.89 -8.48
N HIS A 136 8.63 4.57 -7.50
CA HIS A 136 7.18 4.71 -7.69
C HIS A 136 6.79 6.19 -7.85
N SER A 137 5.77 6.42 -8.69
CA SER A 137 5.19 7.76 -8.87
C SER A 137 4.63 8.28 -7.55
N ILE A 138 4.84 9.56 -7.28
CA ILE A 138 4.31 10.26 -6.08
C ILE A 138 3.11 11.15 -6.41
N ALA A 139 2.47 10.91 -7.56
CA ALA A 139 1.35 11.74 -8.04
C ALA A 139 0.17 11.75 -7.05
N SER A 140 -0.06 10.65 -6.32
CA SER A 140 -1.14 10.58 -5.31
C SER A 140 -0.68 11.01 -3.91
N GLY A 141 0.64 11.01 -3.68
CA GLY A 141 1.30 11.54 -2.49
C GLY A 141 2.66 10.90 -2.23
N SER A 142 3.45 11.51 -1.34
CA SER A 142 4.77 10.98 -0.98
C SER A 142 4.71 9.58 -0.33
N TYR A 143 3.56 9.21 0.23
CA TYR A 143 3.34 7.90 0.86
C TYR A 143 3.33 6.72 -0.13
N ASP A 144 3.17 6.98 -1.43
CA ASP A 144 3.09 5.93 -2.46
C ASP A 144 4.36 5.05 -2.50
N ARG A 145 5.52 5.58 -2.10
CA ARG A 145 6.81 4.86 -2.08
C ARG A 145 7.03 4.00 -0.82
N HIS A 146 6.11 4.05 0.14
CA HIS A 146 6.32 3.54 1.50
C HIS A 146 5.32 2.44 1.93
N TYR A 147 4.73 1.72 0.96
CA TYR A 147 3.79 0.64 1.20
C TYR A 147 4.43 -0.71 1.54
N GLY A 148 5.75 -0.83 1.42
CA GLY A 148 6.46 -2.07 1.64
C GLY A 148 6.22 -2.63 3.05
N ILE A 149 5.96 -3.93 3.12
CA ILE A 149 6.11 -4.74 4.35
C ILE A 149 7.60 -4.79 4.74
N PHE A 150 8.48 -4.81 3.74
CA PHE A 150 9.92 -4.70 3.86
C PHE A 150 10.41 -3.37 3.27
N THR A 151 11.55 -2.90 3.76
CA THR A 151 12.35 -1.87 3.10
C THR A 151 12.88 -2.37 1.75
N PHE A 152 13.44 -1.47 0.93
CA PHE A 152 14.00 -1.84 -0.38
C PHE A 152 15.10 -2.92 -0.32
N ASP A 153 15.80 -3.02 0.82
CA ASP A 153 16.84 -4.02 1.12
C ASP A 153 16.31 -5.23 1.90
N GLY A 154 15.00 -5.46 1.88
CA GLY A 154 14.38 -6.67 2.42
C GLY A 154 14.41 -6.79 3.95
N GLN A 155 14.56 -5.68 4.68
CA GLN A 155 14.41 -5.67 6.14
C GLN A 155 12.95 -5.42 6.51
N ALA A 156 12.38 -6.26 7.38
CA ALA A 156 10.97 -6.13 7.77
C ALA A 156 10.76 -4.82 8.52
N LYS A 157 9.74 -4.04 8.13
CA LYS A 157 9.43 -2.73 8.72
C LYS A 157 8.56 -2.83 9.97
N TYR A 158 7.86 -3.95 10.14
CA TYR A 158 6.97 -4.24 11.26
C TYR A 158 6.70 -5.75 11.35
N HIS A 159 6.14 -6.20 12.48
CA HIS A 159 5.82 -7.60 12.70
C HIS A 159 4.36 -7.90 12.32
N VAL A 160 4.15 -8.72 11.29
CA VAL A 160 2.81 -9.20 10.94
C VAL A 160 2.84 -10.70 10.59
N ASN A 161 1.80 -11.40 10.99
CA ASN A 161 1.56 -12.77 10.56
C ASN A 161 0.68 -12.76 9.30
N LEU A 162 1.21 -13.26 8.19
CA LEU A 162 0.51 -13.31 6.89
C LEU A 162 -0.32 -14.59 6.69
N GLY A 163 -0.61 -15.33 7.76
CA GLY A 163 -1.39 -16.58 7.73
C GLY A 163 -0.57 -17.86 7.67
N GLN A 164 0.77 -17.79 7.76
CA GLN A 164 1.67 -18.95 7.68
C GLN A 164 2.06 -19.55 9.05
N GLY A 165 1.33 -19.20 10.12
CA GLY A 165 1.62 -19.65 11.49
C GLY A 165 2.50 -18.66 12.27
N PRO A 166 3.07 -19.02 13.43
CA PRO A 166 3.77 -18.08 14.33
C PRO A 166 5.15 -17.62 13.83
N THR A 167 5.50 -17.90 12.57
CA THR A 167 6.79 -17.52 12.01
C THR A 167 6.83 -16.02 11.73
N ALA A 168 7.77 -15.33 12.38
CA ALA A 168 8.10 -13.95 12.06
C ALA A 168 8.58 -13.82 10.60
N LEU A 169 8.34 -12.65 10.01
CA LEU A 169 8.92 -12.27 8.73
C LEU A 169 10.45 -12.44 8.79
N LYS A 170 11.03 -13.00 7.72
CA LYS A 170 12.47 -13.19 7.60
C LYS A 170 13.07 -12.08 6.76
N ASN A 171 14.10 -11.43 7.29
CA ASN A 171 14.85 -10.42 6.56
C ASN A 171 15.71 -11.06 5.48
N ALA A 172 15.96 -10.31 4.41
CA ALA A 172 17.00 -10.64 3.45
C ALA A 172 18.38 -10.61 4.13
N LEU A 173 19.26 -11.54 3.72
CA LEU A 173 20.65 -11.64 4.15
C LEU A 173 21.55 -11.29 2.98
N ASP A 174 22.76 -10.81 3.29
CA ASP A 174 23.84 -10.57 2.31
C ASP A 174 23.41 -9.66 1.14
N VAL A 175 22.68 -8.58 1.45
CA VAL A 175 22.27 -7.58 0.46
C VAL A 175 23.45 -6.71 0.08
N ASP A 176 23.92 -6.85 -1.16
CA ASP A 176 24.97 -6.01 -1.72
C ASP A 176 24.42 -4.63 -2.11
N TYR A 177 24.93 -3.59 -1.45
CA TYR A 177 24.59 -2.22 -1.80
C TYR A 177 25.54 -1.70 -2.87
N LEU A 178 24.97 -1.04 -3.88
CA LEU A 178 25.76 -0.25 -4.80
C LEU A 178 26.49 0.86 -4.01
N PRO A 179 27.76 1.16 -4.36
CA PRO A 179 28.48 2.25 -3.72
C PRO A 179 27.69 3.55 -3.89
N SER A 180 27.56 4.29 -2.79
CA SER A 180 26.86 5.57 -2.76
C SER A 180 27.54 6.53 -3.75
N LYS A 181 26.88 6.82 -4.86
CA LYS A 181 27.33 7.87 -5.78
C LYS A 181 27.03 9.21 -5.09
N CYS A 182 28.04 9.89 -4.50
CA CYS A 182 27.85 11.31 -4.15
C CYS A 182 27.53 12.03 -5.48
N PRO A 183 26.54 12.94 -5.52
CA PRO A 183 26.36 13.86 -6.65
C PRO A 183 27.70 14.46 -7.05
N LEU A 184 28.06 14.42 -8.33
CA LEU A 184 29.26 15.08 -8.83
C LEU A 184 29.15 16.57 -8.49
N GLN A 185 29.91 17.02 -7.49
CA GLN A 185 30.05 18.42 -7.14
C GLN A 185 30.67 19.15 -8.35
N GLY A 186 29.84 19.89 -9.09
CA GLY A 186 30.29 20.90 -10.04
C GLY A 186 30.96 20.39 -11.32
N ARG A 187 30.18 19.85 -12.25
CA ARG A 187 30.37 20.21 -13.67
C ARG A 187 29.11 20.96 -14.10
N LYS A 188 29.31 22.18 -14.62
CA LYS A 188 28.24 23.05 -15.10
C LYS A 188 27.27 22.24 -15.97
N GLU A 189 26.00 22.24 -15.58
CA GLU A 189 24.89 21.87 -16.46
C GLU A 189 24.91 22.82 -17.65
N GLN A 190 25.49 22.36 -18.75
CA GLN A 190 25.16 22.82 -20.09
C GLN A 190 25.32 21.60 -20.99
N GLU A 191 24.23 21.27 -21.66
CA GLU A 191 24.02 20.11 -22.54
C GLU A 191 23.71 18.77 -21.86
N LEU A 192 22.46 18.61 -21.44
CA LEU A 192 21.56 17.50 -21.83
C LEU A 192 20.26 17.73 -21.06
N GLY A 193 19.17 17.98 -21.78
CA GLY A 193 17.86 18.31 -21.21
C GLY A 193 17.21 17.14 -20.45
N LEU A 194 17.71 16.84 -19.26
CA LEU A 194 17.00 16.02 -18.28
C LEU A 194 16.61 16.90 -17.09
N SER A 195 15.31 16.97 -16.86
CA SER A 195 14.68 17.68 -15.75
C SER A 195 15.15 17.12 -14.41
N ALA A 196 15.90 17.95 -13.67
CA ALA A 196 15.90 18.09 -12.21
C ALA A 196 15.65 16.81 -11.38
N GLU A 197 16.60 15.89 -11.37
CA GLU A 197 16.71 14.81 -10.38
C GLU A 197 18.12 14.84 -9.77
N LEU A 198 18.41 15.80 -8.88
CA LEU A 198 19.59 15.71 -8.01
C LEU A 198 19.55 16.69 -6.82
N ARG A 199 18.45 16.75 -6.08
CA ARG A 199 18.44 17.41 -4.77
C ARG A 199 17.56 16.63 -3.81
N LEU A 200 18.08 15.55 -3.23
CA LEU A 200 17.65 15.04 -1.91
C LEU A 200 18.47 13.82 -1.48
N LEU A 201 19.81 13.93 -1.41
CA LEU A 201 20.63 13.07 -0.56
C LEU A 201 21.79 13.88 0.03
N THR A 202 21.49 14.94 0.77
CA THR A 202 22.47 15.61 1.63
C THR A 202 22.30 15.16 3.07
N ARG A 203 22.76 13.96 3.39
CA ARG A 203 23.23 13.63 4.75
C ARG A 203 24.50 12.77 4.64
N ASN A 204 25.63 13.39 4.98
CA ASN A 204 26.91 12.79 5.38
C ASN A 204 27.96 12.33 4.32
N CYS A 205 28.24 13.07 3.23
CA CYS A 205 29.60 13.02 2.65
C CYS A 205 30.51 14.00 3.46
N LYS A 206 31.23 13.54 4.50
CA LYS A 206 32.29 14.34 5.16
C LYS A 206 33.52 14.38 4.24
N PRO A 207 34.10 15.55 3.91
CA PRO A 207 35.33 15.61 3.12
C PRO A 207 36.52 15.13 3.97
N LYS A 208 37.22 14.08 3.52
CA LYS A 208 38.58 13.76 4.00
C LYS A 208 39.52 14.87 3.52
N LYS A 209 40.09 15.63 4.46
CA LYS A 209 41.23 16.52 4.18
C LYS A 209 42.41 15.67 3.73
N HIS A 210 42.78 15.73 2.45
CA HIS A 210 44.12 15.35 2.02
C HIS A 210 44.99 16.62 2.03
N SER A 211 45.99 16.63 2.90
CA SER A 211 47.09 17.60 2.88
C SER A 211 47.86 17.41 1.57
N CYS A 212 47.99 18.48 0.78
CA CYS A 212 49.01 18.58 -0.25
C CYS A 212 50.15 19.40 0.34
N ASP A 213 51.22 18.74 0.78
CA ASP A 213 52.50 19.41 1.00
C ASP A 213 53.19 19.60 -0.35
N LEU A 214 53.48 20.87 -0.67
CA LEU A 214 54.25 21.29 -1.82
C LEU A 214 55.70 20.82 -1.69
N ALA A 215 56.22 20.18 -2.74
CA ALA A 215 57.66 20.16 -2.98
C ALA A 215 58.02 21.37 -3.86
N VAL A 216 58.97 22.17 -3.36
CA VAL A 216 59.65 23.27 -4.05
C VAL A 216 60.50 22.73 -5.19
#